data_AF-A0A1H0GXN8-F1
#
_entry.id   AF-A0A1H0GXN8-F1
#
_cell.length_a   1.000
_cell.length_b   1.000
_cell.length_c   1.000
_cell.angle_alpha   90.00
_cell.angle_beta   90.00
_cell.angle_gamma   90.00
#
_symmetry.space_group_name_H-M   'P 1'
#
loop_
_entity.id
_entity.type
_entity.pdbx_description
1 polymer ?
#
loop_
_entity_poly.entity_id
_entity_poly.type
_entity_poly.pdbx_seq_one_letter_code
_entity_poly.pdbx_strand_id
1 'polypeptide(L)'
;MTTALVLLNAPQGAHSLVADLEAVGVQLLAAPLECNKLVQEAVLHAPDVLICYDPLPEEALFKALQSLSDTAPRPVLLFTIDGDAEKLDAALACGVHAYVVNGYGRHRLRPLIQLAQARFAREQALRDELQDLGSRLEERKIVERAKGVLMRARQVSDDDAFQMLRTASMHTNQRLGQVSQHIVHSARFADGVNRAGQLRMLSQRLIKLYLLQLAGAQVGVSAELQQQSAQRIDSNMAFLAKSLSQPTFGDLLTQVAQNWRQLKLGLQTEPRPGQPQQMLQVDAQAEQLLEQAERLTGVLESAGAVAPLHVLNVAGRQRMLSQRFAKFALLGVLGDRATQQRAQVGMAESRAAFEQALNYLNDIPLSSPDIRAGLETAAVYWRQMLAGAHQLQRGPGLDQLATASEGLLEVFESLSALYEHSMQMLVG
;
A
#
# COMPACT_ATOMS: atom_id res chain seq x y z
N MET A 1 -2.67 50.56 -13.01
CA MET A 1 -2.84 51.14 -11.67
C MET A 1 -2.50 50.03 -10.69
N THR A 2 -1.56 50.24 -9.76
CA THR A 2 -1.20 49.23 -8.75
C THR A 2 -2.22 49.28 -7.63
N THR A 3 -2.78 48.14 -7.25
CA THR A 3 -3.73 48.01 -6.14
C THR A 3 -3.03 47.60 -4.85
N ALA A 4 -3.46 48.13 -3.71
CA ALA A 4 -2.85 47.81 -2.42
C ALA A 4 -3.86 47.58 -1.30
N LEU A 5 -3.52 46.68 -0.39
CA LEU A 5 -4.11 46.59 0.95
C LEU A 5 -3.16 47.26 1.93
N VAL A 6 -3.69 48.03 2.90
CA VAL A 6 -2.86 48.77 3.86
C VAL A 6 -3.23 48.40 5.30
N LEU A 7 -2.25 47.89 6.04
CA LEU A 7 -2.34 47.61 7.47
C LEU A 7 -1.59 48.71 8.23
N LEU A 8 -2.26 49.39 9.17
CA LEU A 8 -1.71 50.49 9.95
C LEU A 8 -1.85 50.19 11.44
N ASN A 9 -0.73 50.02 12.15
CA ASN A 9 -0.71 49.71 13.59
C ASN A 9 -0.31 50.92 14.47
N ALA A 10 -0.37 52.15 13.94
CA ALA A 10 -0.01 53.37 14.67
C ALA A 10 -0.90 54.59 14.32
N PRO A 11 -1.60 55.21 15.28
CA PRO A 11 -2.64 56.20 14.99
C PRO A 11 -2.17 57.62 14.59
N GLN A 12 -0.92 58.04 14.86
CA GLN A 12 -0.51 59.45 14.68
C GLN A 12 0.28 59.77 13.39
N GLY A 13 0.87 58.77 12.72
CA GLY A 13 1.59 58.93 11.42
C GLY A 13 0.87 58.33 10.20
N ALA A 14 -0.17 57.53 10.44
CA ALA A 14 -0.89 56.70 9.47
C ALA A 14 -1.63 57.48 8.37
N HIS A 15 -2.15 58.67 8.67
CA HIS A 15 -2.95 59.45 7.71
C HIS A 15 -2.14 60.01 6.53
N SER A 16 -0.83 60.16 6.69
CA SER A 16 0.05 60.62 5.60
C SER A 16 0.29 59.54 4.54
N LEU A 17 0.36 58.26 4.93
CA LEU A 17 0.71 57.15 4.02
C LEU A 17 -0.38 56.84 3.03
N VAL A 18 -1.64 56.81 3.47
CA VAL A 18 -2.80 56.58 2.60
C VAL A 18 -2.84 57.66 1.51
N ALA A 19 -2.79 58.93 1.91
CA ALA A 19 -2.80 60.07 0.98
C ALA A 19 -1.58 60.10 0.05
N ASP A 20 -0.40 59.73 0.55
CA ASP A 20 0.83 59.68 -0.24
C ASP A 20 0.81 58.54 -1.27
N LEU A 21 0.24 57.38 -0.93
CA LEU A 21 0.06 56.26 -1.86
C LEU A 21 -0.91 56.62 -2.98
N GLU A 22 -2.04 57.24 -2.65
CA GLU A 22 -3.03 57.72 -3.63
C GLU A 22 -2.43 58.79 -4.54
N ALA A 23 -1.67 59.76 -3.98
CA ALA A 23 -0.98 60.80 -4.75
C ALA A 23 0.06 60.24 -5.73
N VAL A 24 0.58 59.05 -5.46
CA VAL A 24 1.54 58.33 -6.31
C VAL A 24 0.83 57.35 -7.26
N GLY A 25 -0.51 57.32 -7.25
CA GLY A 25 -1.35 56.55 -8.16
C GLY A 25 -1.52 55.07 -7.79
N VAL A 26 -1.39 54.74 -6.51
CA VAL A 26 -1.75 53.42 -5.95
C VAL A 26 -3.22 53.47 -5.55
N GLN A 27 -4.00 52.48 -6.00
CA GLN A 27 -5.41 52.34 -5.64
C GLN A 27 -5.53 51.49 -4.38
N LEU A 28 -6.14 52.05 -3.32
CA LEU A 28 -6.30 51.32 -2.07
C LEU A 28 -7.62 50.53 -2.10
N LEU A 29 -7.53 49.21 -1.90
CA LEU A 29 -8.70 48.32 -1.86
C LEU A 29 -9.32 48.28 -0.47
N ALA A 30 -8.50 48.37 0.59
CA ALA A 30 -8.92 48.55 1.97
C ALA A 30 -7.79 49.18 2.80
N ALA A 31 -8.13 50.18 3.63
CA ALA A 31 -7.23 50.86 4.56
C ALA A 31 -8.02 51.62 5.66
N PRO A 32 -7.63 51.55 6.96
CA PRO A 32 -6.70 50.59 7.55
C PRO A 32 -7.34 49.21 7.76
N LEU A 33 -6.55 48.16 7.57
CA LEU A 33 -6.94 46.79 7.87
C LEU A 33 -6.47 46.38 9.28
N GLU A 34 -7.31 45.62 9.97
CA GLU A 34 -6.91 44.91 11.18
C GLU A 34 -6.11 43.64 10.83
N CYS A 35 -5.08 43.34 11.62
CA CYS A 35 -4.20 42.19 11.39
C CYS A 35 -4.93 40.84 11.37
N ASN A 36 -6.02 40.71 12.12
CA ASN A 36 -6.86 39.49 12.19
C ASN A 36 -7.62 39.19 10.88
N LYS A 37 -7.90 40.20 10.05
CA LYS A 37 -8.64 40.09 8.78
C LYS A 37 -7.72 40.05 7.57
N LEU A 38 -6.41 40.16 7.78
CA LEU A 38 -5.41 40.30 6.72
C LEU A 38 -5.54 39.23 5.62
N VAL A 39 -5.55 37.96 6.02
CA VAL A 39 -5.62 36.83 5.07
C VAL A 39 -6.94 36.82 4.31
N GLN A 40 -8.06 37.06 5.01
CA GLN A 40 -9.40 37.09 4.41
C GLN A 40 -9.50 38.18 3.34
N GLU A 41 -9.04 39.39 3.66
CA GLU A 41 -9.10 40.55 2.78
C GLU A 41 -8.16 40.41 1.58
N ALA A 42 -6.97 39.81 1.79
CA ALA A 42 -6.04 39.52 0.71
C ALA A 42 -6.57 38.46 -0.28
N VAL A 43 -7.26 37.43 0.23
CA VAL A 43 -7.92 36.42 -0.61
C VAL A 43 -9.10 37.03 -1.37
N LEU A 44 -9.91 37.85 -0.71
CA LEU A 44 -11.11 38.47 -1.30
C LEU A 44 -10.76 39.49 -2.39
N HIS A 45 -9.79 40.37 -2.12
CA HIS A 45 -9.50 41.52 -2.97
C HIS A 45 -8.31 41.32 -3.91
N ALA A 46 -7.47 40.30 -3.67
CA ALA A 46 -6.35 39.93 -4.54
C ALA A 46 -5.43 41.13 -4.92
N PRO A 47 -4.90 41.91 -3.96
CA PRO A 47 -4.13 43.13 -4.24
C PRO A 47 -2.81 42.86 -4.96
N ASP A 48 -2.25 43.89 -5.61
CA ASP A 48 -0.91 43.81 -6.22
C ASP A 48 0.23 43.95 -5.20
N VAL A 49 -0.04 44.52 -4.02
CA VAL A 49 0.92 44.65 -2.91
C VAL A 49 0.20 44.82 -1.57
N LEU A 50 0.72 44.22 -0.51
CA LEU A 50 0.37 44.52 0.86
C LEU A 50 1.38 45.52 1.44
N ILE A 51 0.88 46.60 2.02
CA ILE A 51 1.71 47.63 2.65
C ILE A 51 1.38 47.67 4.14
N CYS A 52 2.35 47.35 4.98
CA CYS A 52 2.23 47.38 6.43
C CYS A 52 3.01 48.59 6.95
N TYR A 53 2.38 49.37 7.83
CA TYR A 53 3.07 50.35 8.66
C TYR A 53 2.94 49.93 10.12
N ASP A 54 4.03 49.43 10.68
CA ASP A 54 4.11 49.03 12.08
C ASP A 54 5.45 49.50 12.67
N PRO A 55 5.44 50.51 13.57
CA PRO A 55 6.66 51.02 14.18
C PRO A 55 7.46 49.95 14.92
N LEU A 56 6.80 48.99 15.56
CA LEU A 56 7.42 47.94 16.36
C LEU A 56 6.69 46.62 16.07
N PRO A 57 7.01 45.95 14.96
CA PRO A 57 6.29 44.75 14.55
C PRO A 57 6.46 43.65 15.61
N GLU A 58 5.33 43.11 16.05
CA GLU A 58 5.25 42.02 17.02
C GLU A 58 4.98 40.67 16.33
N GLU A 59 5.13 39.58 17.08
CA GLU A 59 5.00 38.21 16.58
C GLU A 59 3.63 37.92 15.94
N ALA A 60 2.57 38.61 16.39
CA ALA A 60 1.23 38.47 15.82
C ALA A 60 1.18 38.88 14.33
N LEU A 61 1.88 39.95 13.95
CA LEU A 61 1.97 40.40 12.56
C LEU A 61 2.74 39.38 11.71
N PHE A 62 3.87 38.88 12.21
CA PHE A 62 4.65 37.87 11.49
C PHE A 62 3.88 36.57 11.28
N LYS A 63 3.10 36.12 12.26
CA LYS A 63 2.21 34.95 12.11
C LYS A 63 1.13 35.18 11.05
N ALA A 64 0.55 36.37 10.99
CA ALA A 64 -0.45 36.72 9.99
C ALA A 64 0.16 36.77 8.58
N LEU A 65 1.37 37.34 8.45
CA LEU A 65 2.11 37.41 7.18
C LEU A 65 2.57 36.02 6.70
N GLN A 66 3.03 35.15 7.61
CA GLN A 66 3.34 33.76 7.29
C GLN A 66 2.10 33.03 6.75
N SER A 67 0.97 33.15 7.45
CA SER A 67 -0.30 32.55 7.03
C SER A 67 -0.75 33.05 5.65
N LEU A 68 -0.51 34.34 5.36
CA LEU A 68 -0.76 34.93 4.06
C LEU A 68 0.16 34.34 2.98
N SER A 69 1.46 34.23 3.23
CA SER A 69 2.43 33.63 2.30
C SER A 69 2.06 32.20 1.93
N ASP A 70 1.56 31.42 2.89
CA ASP A 70 1.18 30.01 2.67
C ASP A 70 -0.16 29.85 1.94
N THR A 71 -1.10 30.80 2.11
CA THR A 71 -2.47 30.68 1.59
C THR A 71 -2.70 31.46 0.29
N ALA A 72 -2.24 32.71 0.24
CA ALA A 72 -2.45 33.65 -0.86
C ALA A 72 -1.25 34.59 -0.98
N PRO A 73 -0.11 34.09 -1.51
CA PRO A 73 1.15 34.82 -1.54
C PRO A 73 1.03 36.14 -2.31
N ARG A 74 1.48 37.24 -1.70
CA ARG A 74 1.47 38.61 -2.26
C ARG A 74 2.78 39.33 -1.95
N PRO A 75 3.18 40.33 -2.76
CA PRO A 75 4.28 41.23 -2.39
C PRO A 75 3.95 41.96 -1.09
N VAL A 76 4.90 42.00 -0.15
CA VAL A 76 4.72 42.64 1.16
C VAL A 76 5.82 43.68 1.38
N LEU A 77 5.41 44.91 1.68
CA LEU A 77 6.26 46.03 2.04
C LEU A 77 5.95 46.45 3.49
N LEU A 78 6.92 46.34 4.38
CA LEU A 78 6.79 46.70 5.80
C LEU A 78 7.61 47.95 6.10
N PHE A 79 6.94 49.01 6.55
CA PHE A 79 7.55 50.22 7.10
C PHE A 79 7.58 50.14 8.62
N THR A 80 8.74 50.46 9.20
CA THR A 80 8.97 50.37 10.64
C THR A 80 10.05 51.36 11.09
N ILE A 81 10.19 51.57 12.41
CA ILE A 81 11.33 52.28 13.01
C ILE A 81 12.31 51.30 13.65
N ASP A 82 11.95 50.02 13.69
CA ASP A 82 12.76 48.97 14.27
C ASP A 82 13.92 48.60 13.32
N GLY A 83 15.15 48.78 13.80
CA GLY A 83 16.37 48.47 13.06
C GLY A 83 17.02 47.16 13.49
N ASP A 84 16.36 46.36 14.33
CA ASP A 84 16.89 45.12 14.84
C ASP A 84 17.07 44.08 13.72
N ALA A 85 18.29 43.53 13.62
CA ALA A 85 18.65 42.54 12.61
C ALA A 85 17.87 41.23 12.77
N GLU A 86 17.59 40.78 14.01
CA GLU A 86 16.85 39.55 14.26
C GLU A 86 15.40 39.68 13.79
N LYS A 87 14.79 40.85 14.00
CA LYS A 87 13.43 41.13 13.51
C LYS A 87 13.36 41.30 12.00
N LEU A 88 14.41 41.86 11.39
CA LEU A 88 14.52 41.92 9.94
C LEU A 88 14.56 40.51 9.35
N ASP A 89 15.40 39.63 9.88
CA ASP A 89 15.49 38.24 9.43
C ASP A 89 14.16 37.49 9.62
N ALA A 90 13.50 37.68 10.77
CA ALA A 90 12.17 37.12 11.04
C ALA A 90 11.10 37.65 10.06
N ALA A 91 11.17 38.93 9.69
CA ALA A 91 10.27 39.52 8.72
C ALA A 91 10.49 38.95 7.31
N LEU A 92 11.74 38.80 6.87
CA LEU A 92 12.04 38.15 5.59
C LEU A 92 11.56 36.70 5.58
N ALA A 93 11.76 35.96 6.67
CA ALA A 93 11.34 34.58 6.80
C ALA A 93 9.81 34.39 6.71
N CYS A 94 9.02 35.39 7.15
CA CYS A 94 7.56 35.35 7.09
C CYS A 94 6.95 35.93 5.79
N GLY A 95 7.78 36.21 4.78
CA GLY A 95 7.32 36.68 3.46
C GLY A 95 7.29 38.20 3.29
N VAL A 96 8.02 38.97 4.11
CA VAL A 96 8.26 40.40 3.83
C VAL A 96 9.31 40.55 2.74
N HIS A 97 8.96 41.26 1.67
CA HIS A 97 9.83 41.41 0.50
C HIS A 97 10.67 42.70 0.58
N ALA A 98 10.16 43.71 1.28
CA ALA A 98 10.88 44.94 1.57
C ALA A 98 10.61 45.39 3.01
N TYR A 99 11.64 45.36 3.84
CA TYR A 99 11.65 45.86 5.22
C TYR A 99 12.34 47.23 5.23
N VAL A 100 11.59 48.28 5.55
CA VAL A 100 12.04 49.68 5.41
C VAL A 100 12.02 50.37 6.77
N VAL A 101 13.23 50.63 7.27
CA VAL A 101 13.47 51.31 8.56
C VAL A 101 13.46 52.83 8.37
N ASN A 102 12.96 53.55 9.38
CA ASN A 102 12.94 55.02 9.46
C ASN A 102 12.05 55.68 8.38
N GLY A 103 10.90 55.06 8.09
CA GLY A 103 9.85 55.64 7.25
C GLY A 103 10.21 55.76 5.77
N TYR A 104 9.48 56.61 5.05
CA TYR A 104 9.62 56.78 3.60
C TYR A 104 9.47 58.25 3.18
N GLY A 105 10.08 58.61 2.05
CA GLY A 105 9.74 59.83 1.33
C GLY A 105 8.75 59.52 0.21
N ARG A 106 7.79 60.42 -0.08
CA ARG A 106 6.75 60.20 -1.11
C ARG A 106 7.31 59.76 -2.47
N HIS A 107 8.44 60.35 -2.89
CA HIS A 107 9.12 60.01 -4.15
C HIS A 107 9.71 58.58 -4.17
N ARG A 108 9.89 57.94 -3.01
CA ARG A 108 10.43 56.57 -2.86
C ARG A 108 9.36 55.48 -2.85
N LEU A 109 8.07 55.82 -2.69
CA LEU A 109 7.00 54.82 -2.58
C LEU A 109 6.93 53.90 -3.81
N ARG A 110 6.90 54.48 -5.02
CA ARG A 110 6.89 53.71 -6.28
C ARG A 110 8.09 52.78 -6.41
N PRO A 111 9.34 53.26 -6.28
CA PRO A 111 10.50 52.38 -6.33
C PRO A 111 10.49 51.26 -5.27
N LEU A 112 10.01 51.52 -4.05
CA LEU A 112 9.93 50.51 -2.99
C LEU A 112 8.86 49.45 -3.26
N ILE A 113 7.70 49.85 -3.77
CA ILE A 113 6.65 48.92 -4.21
C ILE A 113 7.18 48.04 -5.36
N GLN A 114 7.83 48.65 -6.34
CA GLN A 114 8.46 47.90 -7.45
C GLN A 114 9.53 46.94 -6.96
N LEU A 115 10.35 47.32 -5.96
CA LEU A 115 11.33 46.43 -5.34
C LEU A 115 10.66 45.24 -4.66
N ALA A 116 9.61 45.47 -3.87
CA ALA A 116 8.87 44.40 -3.20
C ALA A 116 8.23 43.45 -4.22
N GLN A 117 7.60 43.98 -5.27
CA GLN A 117 7.02 43.21 -6.36
C GLN A 117 8.06 42.40 -7.13
N ALA A 118 9.23 42.99 -7.44
CA ALA A 118 10.31 42.30 -8.14
C ALA A 118 10.91 41.17 -7.30
N ARG A 119 11.10 41.38 -5.99
CA ARG A 119 11.57 40.34 -5.07
C ARG A 119 10.56 39.20 -4.95
N PHE A 120 9.28 39.51 -4.79
CA PHE A 120 8.20 38.52 -4.81
C PHE A 120 8.17 37.72 -6.09
N ALA A 121 8.20 38.37 -7.27
CA ALA A 121 8.18 37.68 -8.55
C ALA A 121 9.36 36.71 -8.71
N ARG A 122 10.55 37.11 -8.24
CA ARG A 122 11.75 36.25 -8.25
C ARG A 122 11.60 35.05 -7.31
N GLU A 123 11.10 35.28 -6.10
CA GLU A 123 10.88 34.23 -5.11
C GLU A 123 9.82 33.22 -5.59
N GLN A 124 8.72 33.72 -6.16
CA GLN A 124 7.67 32.89 -6.73
C GLN A 124 8.19 32.07 -7.91
N ALA A 125 8.98 32.66 -8.82
CA ALA A 125 9.57 31.92 -9.94
C ALA A 125 10.49 30.79 -9.46
N LEU A 126 11.28 31.02 -8.40
CA LEU A 126 12.11 29.97 -7.80
C LEU A 126 11.28 28.87 -7.13
N ARG A 127 10.20 29.23 -6.42
CA ARG A 127 9.26 28.26 -5.84
C ARG A 127 8.62 27.39 -6.92
N ASP A 128 8.16 28.01 -8.01
CA ASP A 128 7.54 27.32 -9.14
C ASP A 128 8.54 26.36 -9.81
N GLU A 129 9.80 26.79 -10.01
CA GLU A 129 10.86 25.95 -10.57
C GLU A 129 11.19 24.75 -9.65
N LEU A 130 11.29 24.98 -8.33
CA LEU A 130 11.49 23.91 -7.36
C LEU A 130 10.32 22.90 -7.35
N GLN A 131 9.08 23.38 -7.46
CA GLN A 131 7.90 22.53 -7.54
C GLN A 131 7.88 21.70 -8.83
N ASP A 132 8.19 22.31 -9.98
CA ASP A 132 8.28 21.61 -11.27
C ASP A 132 9.37 20.53 -11.24
N LEU A 133 10.58 20.86 -10.76
CA LEU A 133 11.67 19.90 -10.59
C LEU A 133 11.28 18.75 -9.65
N GLY A 134 10.62 19.06 -8.53
CA GLY A 134 10.10 18.06 -7.60
C GLY A 134 9.11 17.11 -8.27
N SER A 135 8.17 17.66 -9.03
CA SER A 135 7.15 16.87 -9.74
C SER A 135 7.77 15.93 -10.79
N ARG A 136 8.75 16.41 -11.57
CA ARG A 136 9.47 15.61 -12.57
C ARG A 136 10.28 14.48 -11.94
N LEU A 137 10.88 14.73 -10.78
CA LEU A 137 11.64 13.73 -10.04
C LEU A 137 10.74 12.63 -9.48
N GLU A 138 9.57 12.98 -8.94
CA GLU A 138 8.58 11.98 -8.51
C GLU A 138 8.01 11.18 -9.68
N GLU A 139 7.72 11.82 -10.82
CA GLU A 139 7.30 11.11 -12.03
C GLU A 139 8.38 10.11 -12.47
N ARG A 140 9.66 10.53 -12.52
CA ARG A 140 10.77 9.64 -12.86
C ARG A 140 10.90 8.46 -11.90
N LYS A 141 10.76 8.67 -10.58
CA LYS A 141 10.77 7.57 -9.60
C LYS A 141 9.68 6.53 -9.88
N ILE A 142 8.49 6.97 -10.23
CA ILE A 142 7.37 6.08 -10.55
C ILE A 142 7.65 5.31 -11.83
N VAL A 143 8.15 5.98 -12.88
CA VAL A 143 8.53 5.33 -14.14
C VAL A 143 9.60 4.26 -13.92
N GLU A 144 10.68 4.56 -13.20
CA GLU A 144 11.72 3.56 -12.88
C GLU A 144 11.17 2.37 -12.08
N ARG A 145 10.26 2.63 -11.14
CA ARG A 145 9.59 1.55 -10.40
C ARG A 145 8.69 0.69 -11.28
N ALA A 146 7.97 1.30 -12.23
CA ALA A 146 7.14 0.58 -13.18
C ALA A 146 7.99 -0.28 -14.12
N LYS A 147 9.12 0.26 -14.61
CA LYS A 147 10.12 -0.51 -15.37
C LYS A 147 10.60 -1.72 -14.57
N GLY A 148 11.02 -1.53 -13.31
CA GLY A 148 11.46 -2.64 -12.44
C GLY A 148 10.37 -3.67 -12.12
N VAL A 149 9.08 -3.30 -12.17
CA VAL A 149 7.96 -4.26 -12.12
C VAL A 149 7.89 -5.06 -13.41
N LEU A 150 7.89 -4.40 -14.57
CA LEU A 150 7.81 -5.05 -15.88
C LEU A 150 9.01 -5.96 -16.14
N MET A 151 10.22 -5.54 -15.80
CA MET A 151 11.44 -6.35 -15.94
C MET A 151 11.32 -7.66 -15.16
N ARG A 152 10.83 -7.63 -13.92
CA ARG A 152 10.65 -8.85 -13.11
C ARG A 152 9.51 -9.72 -13.62
N ALA A 153 8.38 -9.11 -13.98
CA ALA A 153 7.20 -9.83 -14.41
C ALA A 153 7.39 -10.47 -15.79
N ARG A 154 8.04 -9.78 -16.73
CA ARG A 154 8.19 -10.20 -18.14
C ARG A 154 9.58 -10.69 -18.49
N GLN A 155 10.53 -10.64 -17.56
CA GLN A 155 11.95 -10.99 -17.78
C GLN A 155 12.58 -10.23 -18.97
N VAL A 156 12.25 -8.95 -19.09
CA VAL A 156 12.71 -8.08 -20.19
C VAL A 156 13.80 -7.12 -19.72
N SER A 157 14.54 -6.56 -20.70
CA SER A 157 15.54 -5.53 -20.44
C SER A 157 14.90 -4.21 -19.99
N ASP A 158 15.73 -3.30 -19.48
CA ASP A 158 15.30 -1.95 -19.07
C ASP A 158 14.73 -1.15 -20.25
N ASP A 159 15.36 -1.25 -21.42
CA ASP A 159 14.96 -0.57 -22.65
C ASP A 159 13.61 -1.09 -23.14
N ASP A 160 13.43 -2.42 -23.17
CA ASP A 160 12.17 -3.05 -23.57
C ASP A 160 11.03 -2.67 -22.62
N ALA A 161 11.28 -2.65 -21.31
CA ALA A 161 10.31 -2.23 -20.32
C ALA A 161 9.87 -0.77 -20.52
N PHE A 162 10.81 0.13 -20.84
CA PHE A 162 10.48 1.52 -21.15
C PHE A 162 9.66 1.65 -22.44
N GLN A 163 9.99 0.90 -23.49
CA GLN A 163 9.20 0.87 -24.73
C GLN A 163 7.79 0.35 -24.48
N MET A 164 7.61 -0.67 -23.64
CA MET A 164 6.29 -1.17 -23.26
C MET A 164 5.45 -0.09 -22.55
N LEU A 165 6.02 0.64 -21.59
CA LEU A 165 5.34 1.74 -20.90
C LEU A 165 4.91 2.85 -21.87
N ARG A 166 5.80 3.20 -22.81
CA ARG A 166 5.53 4.22 -23.83
C ARG A 166 4.42 3.78 -24.78
N THR A 167 4.46 2.55 -25.28
CA THR A 167 3.42 1.98 -26.14
C THR A 167 2.08 1.94 -25.43
N ALA A 168 2.04 1.52 -24.16
CA ALA A 168 0.82 1.53 -23.35
C ALA A 168 0.27 2.96 -23.16
N SER A 169 1.12 3.94 -22.85
CA SER A 169 0.75 5.36 -22.74
C SER A 169 0.14 5.92 -24.04
N MET A 170 0.67 5.52 -25.20
CA MET A 170 0.11 5.88 -26.51
C MET A 170 -1.26 5.24 -26.75
N HIS A 171 -1.43 3.96 -26.43
CA HIS A 171 -2.70 3.26 -26.63
C HIS A 171 -3.81 3.74 -25.69
N THR A 172 -3.48 4.12 -24.44
CA THR A 172 -4.47 4.59 -23.45
C THR A 172 -4.68 6.11 -23.46
N ASN A 173 -3.90 6.85 -24.26
CA ASN A 173 -3.89 8.32 -24.30
C ASN A 173 -3.70 8.96 -22.91
N GLN A 174 -2.82 8.37 -22.09
CA GLN A 174 -2.50 8.81 -20.73
C GLN A 174 -1.04 9.22 -20.63
N ARG A 175 -0.68 10.07 -19.65
CA ARG A 175 0.72 10.43 -19.41
C ARG A 175 1.53 9.22 -18.94
N LEU A 176 2.82 9.18 -19.29
CA LEU A 176 3.72 8.09 -18.91
C LEU A 176 3.75 7.84 -17.40
N GLY A 177 3.78 8.92 -16.59
CA GLY A 177 3.67 8.83 -15.14
C GLY A 177 2.37 8.18 -14.65
N GLN A 178 1.23 8.46 -15.29
CA GLN A 178 -0.07 7.87 -14.92
C GLN A 178 -0.10 6.37 -15.23
N VAL A 179 0.33 5.96 -16.43
CA VAL A 179 0.43 4.54 -16.79
C VAL A 179 1.37 3.79 -15.86
N SER A 180 2.51 4.41 -15.52
CA SER A 180 3.47 3.86 -14.58
C SER A 180 2.88 3.71 -13.17
N GLN A 181 2.09 4.69 -12.70
CA GLN A 181 1.34 4.59 -11.44
C GLN A 181 0.36 3.42 -11.46
N HIS A 182 -0.42 3.28 -12.53
CA HIS A 182 -1.36 2.16 -12.69
C HIS A 182 -0.65 0.81 -12.64
N ILE A 183 0.48 0.64 -13.32
CA ILE A 183 1.25 -0.60 -13.30
C ILE A 183 1.80 -0.90 -11.90
N VAL A 184 2.41 0.07 -11.24
CA VAL A 184 2.94 -0.10 -9.88
C VAL A 184 1.82 -0.42 -8.89
N HIS A 185 0.66 0.22 -9.04
CA HIS A 185 -0.51 -0.02 -8.21
C HIS A 185 -1.08 -1.43 -8.43
N SER A 186 -1.32 -1.83 -9.68
CA SER A 186 -1.82 -3.15 -10.03
C SER A 186 -0.88 -4.27 -9.56
N ALA A 187 0.44 -4.09 -9.70
CA ALA A 187 1.41 -5.06 -9.23
C ALA A 187 1.40 -5.21 -7.70
N ARG A 188 1.28 -4.10 -6.96
CA ARG A 188 1.11 -4.14 -5.50
C ARG A 188 -0.14 -4.90 -5.08
N PHE A 189 -1.25 -4.70 -5.79
CA PHE A 189 -2.49 -5.43 -5.54
C PHE A 189 -2.35 -6.92 -5.84
N ALA A 190 -1.73 -7.29 -6.97
CA ALA A 190 -1.47 -8.69 -7.32
C ALA A 190 -0.60 -9.39 -6.27
N ASP A 191 0.47 -8.73 -5.80
CA ASP A 191 1.30 -9.24 -4.70
C ASP A 191 0.47 -9.41 -3.42
N GLY A 192 -0.39 -8.44 -3.10
CA GLY A 192 -1.32 -8.52 -1.96
C GLY A 192 -2.25 -9.74 -2.04
N VAL A 193 -2.90 -9.94 -3.19
CA VAL A 193 -3.79 -11.08 -3.45
C VAL A 193 -3.04 -12.40 -3.29
N ASN A 194 -1.84 -12.51 -3.87
CA ASN A 194 -1.02 -13.72 -3.76
C ASN A 194 -0.64 -14.01 -2.29
N ARG A 195 -0.17 -13.01 -1.55
CA ARG A 195 0.22 -13.15 -0.13
C ARG A 195 -0.95 -13.52 0.76
N ALA A 196 -2.12 -12.89 0.57
CA ALA A 196 -3.34 -13.24 1.27
C ALA A 196 -3.80 -14.67 0.91
N GLY A 197 -3.72 -15.03 -0.37
CA GLY A 197 -4.02 -16.37 -0.87
C GLY A 197 -3.12 -17.45 -0.25
N GLN A 198 -1.84 -17.17 -0.07
CA GLN A 198 -0.89 -18.08 0.59
C GLN A 198 -1.25 -18.34 2.07
N LEU A 199 -1.82 -17.36 2.78
CA LEU A 199 -2.25 -17.56 4.17
C LEU A 199 -3.29 -18.69 4.30
N ARG A 200 -4.18 -18.85 3.30
CA ARG A 200 -5.15 -19.95 3.24
C ARG A 200 -4.48 -21.33 3.19
N MET A 201 -3.45 -21.46 2.36
CA MET A 201 -2.69 -22.71 2.25
C MET A 201 -1.86 -22.96 3.51
N LEU A 202 -1.15 -21.93 3.99
CA LEU A 202 -0.26 -22.05 5.15
C LEU A 202 -1.03 -22.38 6.43
N SER A 203 -2.25 -21.88 6.61
CA SER A 203 -3.08 -22.25 7.78
C SER A 203 -3.39 -23.75 7.78
N GLN A 204 -3.75 -24.31 6.64
CA GLN A 204 -4.04 -25.74 6.47
C GLN A 204 -2.77 -26.60 6.55
N ARG A 205 -1.64 -26.13 6.00
CA ARG A 205 -0.35 -26.81 6.11
C ARG A 205 0.12 -26.88 7.56
N LEU A 206 -0.01 -25.79 8.32
CA LEU A 206 0.40 -25.75 9.73
C LEU A 206 -0.36 -26.76 10.59
N ILE A 207 -1.69 -26.78 10.50
CA ILE A 207 -2.50 -27.76 11.26
C ILE A 207 -2.18 -29.19 10.82
N LYS A 208 -2.00 -29.46 9.53
CA LYS A 208 -1.61 -30.79 9.05
C LYS A 208 -0.25 -31.22 9.62
N LEU A 209 0.77 -30.35 9.59
CA LEU A 209 2.10 -30.65 10.12
C LEU A 209 2.09 -30.85 11.64
N TYR A 210 1.26 -30.10 12.36
CA TYR A 210 1.03 -30.30 13.79
C TYR A 210 0.37 -31.66 14.06
N LEU A 211 -0.64 -32.05 13.29
CA LEU A 211 -1.30 -33.36 13.41
C LEU A 211 -0.37 -34.52 13.06
N LEU A 212 0.52 -34.37 12.06
CA LEU A 212 1.53 -35.38 11.74
C LEU A 212 2.49 -35.63 12.91
N GLN A 213 2.91 -34.57 13.60
CA GLN A 213 3.72 -34.69 14.81
C GLN A 213 2.98 -35.41 15.93
N LEU A 214 1.70 -35.10 16.15
CA LEU A 214 0.85 -35.82 17.11
C LEU A 214 0.67 -37.29 16.76
N ALA A 215 0.60 -37.62 15.47
CA ALA A 215 0.53 -38.99 14.98
C ALA A 215 1.89 -39.72 15.00
N GLY A 216 2.97 -39.05 15.38
CA GLY A 216 4.32 -39.63 15.44
C GLY A 216 4.98 -39.83 14.08
N ALA A 217 4.46 -39.23 13.01
CA ALA A 217 4.96 -39.39 11.66
C ALA A 217 5.93 -38.26 11.28
N GLN A 218 7.14 -38.63 10.82
CA GLN A 218 8.18 -37.69 10.37
C GLN A 218 8.36 -36.48 11.30
N VAL A 219 8.40 -36.69 12.62
CA VAL A 219 8.29 -35.61 13.62
C VAL A 219 9.31 -34.49 13.40
N GLY A 220 10.58 -34.81 13.15
CA GLY A 220 11.63 -33.82 12.90
C GLY A 220 11.38 -32.98 11.64
N VAL A 221 11.06 -33.63 10.51
CA VAL A 221 10.76 -32.96 9.24
C VAL A 221 9.50 -32.10 9.37
N SER A 222 8.46 -32.64 10.01
CA SER A 222 7.20 -31.94 10.21
C SER A 222 7.36 -30.68 11.06
N ALA A 223 8.18 -30.75 12.13
CA ALA A 223 8.48 -29.61 12.99
C ALA A 223 9.25 -28.50 12.24
N GLU A 224 10.23 -28.88 11.42
CA GLU A 224 10.99 -27.92 10.61
C GLU A 224 10.08 -27.21 9.58
N LEU A 225 9.28 -27.98 8.83
CA LEU A 225 8.32 -27.42 7.87
C LEU A 225 7.26 -26.54 8.55
N GLN A 226 6.86 -26.86 9.78
CA GLN A 226 5.92 -26.05 10.55
C GLN A 226 6.55 -24.71 10.93
N GLN A 227 7.81 -24.69 11.38
CA GLN A 227 8.55 -23.48 11.68
C GLN A 227 8.72 -22.60 10.43
N GLN A 228 9.12 -23.19 9.30
CA GLN A 228 9.23 -22.48 8.02
C GLN A 228 7.88 -21.88 7.58
N SER A 229 6.79 -22.64 7.74
CA SER A 229 5.45 -22.16 7.41
C SER A 229 5.00 -21.00 8.31
N ALA A 230 5.32 -21.04 9.60
CA ALA A 230 5.06 -19.94 10.53
C ALA A 230 5.84 -18.67 10.16
N GLN A 231 7.11 -18.79 9.80
CA GLN A 231 7.94 -17.68 9.32
C GLN A 231 7.41 -17.07 8.02
N ARG A 232 6.90 -17.91 7.11
CA ARG A 232 6.23 -17.43 5.88
C ARG A 232 4.96 -16.64 6.21
N ILE A 233 4.14 -17.07 7.17
CA ILE A 233 2.97 -16.29 7.61
C ILE A 233 3.40 -14.95 8.21
N ASP A 234 4.38 -14.94 9.11
CA ASP A 234 4.90 -13.69 9.70
C ASP A 234 5.36 -12.70 8.61
N SER A 235 6.09 -13.20 7.62
CA SER A 235 6.58 -12.41 6.48
C SER A 235 5.45 -11.89 5.60
N ASN A 236 4.46 -12.73 5.30
CA ASN A 236 3.29 -12.34 4.50
C ASN A 236 2.45 -11.28 5.23
N MET A 237 2.25 -11.43 6.55
CA MET A 237 1.53 -10.45 7.36
C MET A 237 2.26 -9.10 7.44
N ALA A 238 3.58 -9.11 7.63
CA ALA A 238 4.38 -7.89 7.61
C ALA A 238 4.31 -7.17 6.25
N PHE A 239 4.37 -7.92 5.15
CA PHE A 239 4.20 -7.36 3.81
C PHE A 239 2.82 -6.74 3.61
N LEU A 240 1.75 -7.46 3.96
CA LEU A 240 0.37 -6.99 3.79
C LEU A 240 0.11 -5.73 4.62
N ALA A 241 0.57 -5.69 5.88
CA ALA A 241 0.43 -4.53 6.76
C ALA A 241 1.17 -3.29 6.24
N LYS A 242 2.30 -3.47 5.54
CA LYS A 242 3.09 -2.38 4.95
C LYS A 242 2.55 -1.91 3.60
N SER A 243 2.01 -2.83 2.80
CA SER A 243 1.67 -2.57 1.40
C SER A 243 0.23 -2.13 1.19
N LEU A 244 -0.69 -2.46 2.10
CA LEU A 244 -2.12 -2.17 1.97
C LEU A 244 -2.54 -0.92 2.76
N SER A 245 -3.57 -0.25 2.25
CA SER A 245 -4.17 0.94 2.87
C SER A 245 -4.84 0.61 4.20
N GLN A 246 -4.43 1.27 5.29
CA GLN A 246 -5.02 1.08 6.62
C GLN A 246 -6.53 1.43 6.67
N PRO A 247 -6.99 2.57 6.11
CA PRO A 247 -8.42 2.87 6.06
C PRO A 247 -9.29 1.82 5.36
N THR A 248 -8.73 1.06 4.42
CA THR A 248 -9.49 0.11 3.59
C THR A 248 -9.40 -1.33 4.12
N PHE A 249 -8.23 -1.74 4.60
CA PHE A 249 -7.94 -3.14 4.94
C PHE A 249 -7.58 -3.35 6.42
N GLY A 250 -7.47 -2.29 7.23
CA GLY A 250 -6.96 -2.34 8.60
C GLY A 250 -7.69 -3.32 9.51
N ASP A 251 -9.02 -3.36 9.46
CA ASP A 251 -9.83 -4.28 10.28
C ASP A 251 -9.61 -5.75 9.91
N LEU A 252 -9.57 -6.05 8.61
CA LEU A 252 -9.31 -7.41 8.11
C LEU A 252 -7.92 -7.88 8.51
N LEU A 253 -6.91 -7.04 8.34
CA LEU A 253 -5.53 -7.35 8.72
C LEU A 253 -5.38 -7.54 10.22
N THR A 254 -6.07 -6.73 11.02
CA THR A 254 -6.06 -6.85 12.48
C THR A 254 -6.68 -8.16 12.94
N GLN A 255 -7.81 -8.58 12.35
CA GLN A 255 -8.45 -9.86 12.64
C GLN A 255 -7.56 -11.04 12.30
N VAL A 256 -6.95 -11.04 11.10
CA VAL A 256 -6.01 -12.09 10.67
C VAL A 256 -4.80 -12.13 11.61
N ALA A 257 -4.22 -10.98 11.98
CA ALA A 257 -3.06 -10.90 12.86
C ALA A 257 -3.36 -11.37 14.30
N GLN A 258 -4.54 -11.06 14.82
CA GLN A 258 -4.99 -11.53 16.14
C GLN A 258 -5.14 -13.04 16.13
N ASN A 259 -5.81 -13.61 15.14
CA ASN A 259 -6.00 -15.04 15.06
C ASN A 259 -4.68 -15.78 14.81
N TRP A 260 -3.78 -15.24 13.97
CA TRP A 260 -2.45 -15.80 13.77
C TRP A 260 -1.65 -15.90 15.08
N ARG A 261 -1.68 -14.86 15.93
CA ARG A 261 -1.03 -14.90 17.25
C ARG A 261 -1.57 -16.03 18.13
N GLN A 262 -2.88 -16.25 18.12
CA GLN A 262 -3.52 -17.32 18.89
C GLN A 262 -3.13 -18.71 18.37
N LEU A 263 -3.18 -18.90 17.04
CA LEU A 263 -2.75 -20.14 16.39
C LEU A 263 -1.28 -20.44 16.68
N LYS A 264 -0.40 -19.44 16.56
CA LYS A 264 1.04 -19.57 16.81
C LYS A 264 1.32 -20.02 18.25
N LEU A 265 0.60 -19.48 19.23
CA LEU A 265 0.70 -19.90 20.63
C LEU A 265 0.26 -21.36 20.82
N GLY A 266 -0.86 -21.75 20.23
CA GLY A 266 -1.39 -23.11 20.31
C GLY A 266 -0.45 -24.15 19.71
N LEU A 267 0.20 -23.80 18.59
CA LEU A 267 1.19 -24.62 17.89
C LEU A 267 2.51 -24.81 18.66
N GLN A 268 2.88 -23.87 19.54
CA GLN A 268 4.10 -23.92 20.36
C GLN A 268 3.90 -24.62 21.70
N THR A 269 2.65 -24.79 22.12
CA THR A 269 2.32 -25.41 23.39
C THR A 269 2.46 -26.93 23.26
N GLU A 270 3.25 -27.57 24.12
CA GLU A 270 3.37 -29.02 24.08
C GLU A 270 2.01 -29.69 24.30
N PRO A 271 1.62 -30.64 23.44
CA PRO A 271 0.34 -31.32 23.55
C PRO A 271 0.30 -32.20 24.78
N ARG A 272 -0.69 -31.98 25.64
CA ARG A 272 -0.91 -32.85 26.80
C ARG A 272 -1.40 -34.24 26.34
N PRO A 273 -0.77 -35.34 26.77
CA PRO A 273 -1.21 -36.68 26.42
C PRO A 273 -2.68 -36.90 26.80
N GLY A 274 -3.49 -37.41 25.85
CA GLY A 274 -4.89 -37.77 26.10
C GLY A 274 -5.90 -36.62 26.18
N GLN A 275 -5.52 -35.38 25.88
CA GLN A 275 -6.45 -34.23 25.83
C GLN A 275 -6.69 -33.75 24.39
N PRO A 276 -7.77 -34.19 23.71
CA PRO A 276 -8.05 -33.78 22.33
C PRO A 276 -8.45 -32.32 22.19
N GLN A 277 -8.79 -31.64 23.29
CA GLN A 277 -9.25 -30.25 23.30
C GLN A 277 -8.23 -29.28 22.69
N GLN A 278 -6.93 -29.45 22.99
CA GLN A 278 -5.89 -28.59 22.43
C GLN A 278 -5.77 -28.78 20.92
N MET A 279 -5.79 -30.03 20.44
CA MET A 279 -5.78 -30.34 19.01
C MET A 279 -6.97 -29.69 18.29
N LEU A 280 -8.18 -29.83 18.84
CA LEU A 280 -9.39 -29.25 18.27
C LEU A 280 -9.37 -27.71 18.30
N GLN A 281 -8.78 -27.11 19.33
CA GLN A 281 -8.62 -25.65 19.40
C GLN A 281 -7.67 -25.12 18.33
N VAL A 282 -6.52 -25.79 18.12
CA VAL A 282 -5.55 -25.42 17.07
C VAL A 282 -6.18 -25.60 15.68
N ASP A 283 -6.95 -26.67 15.45
CA ASP A 283 -7.70 -26.88 14.20
C ASP A 283 -8.73 -25.75 13.97
N ALA A 284 -9.50 -25.39 14.99
CA ALA A 284 -10.48 -24.32 14.90
C ALA A 284 -9.84 -22.95 14.57
N GLN A 285 -8.70 -22.64 15.17
CA GLN A 285 -7.94 -21.41 14.88
C GLN A 285 -7.38 -21.42 13.44
N ALA A 286 -6.92 -22.57 12.95
CA ALA A 286 -6.45 -22.71 11.57
C ALA A 286 -7.59 -22.56 10.54
N GLU A 287 -8.78 -23.10 10.82
CA GLU A 287 -9.98 -22.86 10.00
C GLU A 287 -10.40 -21.39 10.02
N GLN A 288 -10.41 -20.76 11.18
CA GLN A 288 -10.71 -19.33 11.28
C GLN A 288 -9.69 -18.49 10.49
N LEU A 289 -8.42 -18.88 10.46
CA LEU A 289 -7.37 -18.18 9.70
C LEU A 289 -7.59 -18.36 8.20
N LEU A 290 -8.00 -19.56 7.77
CA LEU A 290 -8.40 -19.84 6.39
C LEU A 290 -9.56 -18.91 5.96
N GLU A 291 -10.64 -18.85 6.73
CA GLU A 291 -11.82 -18.04 6.42
C GLU A 291 -11.50 -16.54 6.36
N GLN A 292 -10.71 -16.04 7.31
CA GLN A 292 -10.28 -14.64 7.33
C GLN A 292 -9.37 -14.32 6.15
N ALA A 293 -8.45 -15.22 5.80
CA ALA A 293 -7.58 -15.07 4.64
C ALA A 293 -8.38 -15.12 3.31
N GLU A 294 -9.42 -15.95 3.23
CA GLU A 294 -10.32 -16.01 2.08
C GLU A 294 -11.11 -14.71 1.92
N ARG A 295 -11.65 -14.18 3.02
CA ARG A 295 -12.33 -12.88 3.01
C ARG A 295 -11.38 -11.75 2.59
N LEU A 296 -10.16 -11.71 3.14
CA LEU A 296 -9.15 -10.73 2.76
C LEU A 296 -8.79 -10.84 1.27
N THR A 297 -8.59 -12.06 0.77
CA THR A 297 -8.28 -12.31 -0.65
C THR A 297 -9.42 -11.81 -1.54
N GLY A 298 -10.67 -12.12 -1.21
CA GLY A 298 -11.83 -11.69 -2.00
C GLY A 298 -12.02 -10.16 -2.04
N VAL A 299 -11.75 -9.47 -0.93
CA VAL A 299 -11.79 -7.99 -0.90
C VAL A 299 -10.63 -7.39 -1.70
N LEU A 300 -9.44 -8.02 -1.69
CA LEU A 300 -8.32 -7.59 -2.52
C LEU A 300 -8.58 -7.81 -4.02
N GLU A 301 -9.20 -8.93 -4.39
CA GLU A 301 -9.59 -9.24 -5.77
C GLU A 301 -10.67 -8.28 -6.28
N SER A 302 -11.62 -7.85 -5.45
CA SER A 302 -12.65 -6.88 -5.85
C SER A 302 -12.13 -5.44 -5.93
N ALA A 303 -11.14 -5.10 -5.09
CA ALA A 303 -10.53 -3.77 -5.07
C ALA A 303 -9.47 -3.58 -6.16
N GLY A 304 -8.74 -4.64 -6.52
CA GLY A 304 -7.80 -4.61 -7.64
C GLY A 304 -8.53 -4.75 -8.96
N ALA A 305 -8.33 -3.83 -9.91
CA ALA A 305 -8.84 -3.94 -11.28
C ALA A 305 -8.21 -5.09 -12.11
N VAL A 306 -7.70 -6.13 -11.45
CA VAL A 306 -7.16 -7.33 -12.06
C VAL A 306 -8.27 -8.36 -12.06
N ALA A 307 -8.87 -8.62 -13.22
CA ALA A 307 -9.82 -9.71 -13.34
C ALA A 307 -9.16 -11.00 -12.82
N PRO A 308 -9.70 -11.66 -11.78
CA PRO A 308 -9.13 -12.90 -11.31
C PRO A 308 -9.17 -13.91 -12.45
N LEU A 309 -7.99 -14.30 -12.94
CA LEU A 309 -7.88 -15.35 -13.94
C LEU A 309 -8.36 -16.64 -13.28
N HIS A 310 -9.56 -17.08 -13.63
CA HIS A 310 -10.24 -18.21 -13.00
C HIS A 310 -9.34 -19.43 -12.87
N VAL A 311 -8.51 -19.70 -13.90
CA VAL A 311 -7.52 -20.80 -13.93
C VAL A 311 -6.49 -20.69 -12.80
N LEU A 312 -5.90 -19.51 -12.57
CA LEU A 312 -4.91 -19.29 -11.51
C LEU A 312 -5.55 -19.48 -10.12
N ASN A 313 -6.80 -19.04 -9.97
CA ASN A 313 -7.57 -19.23 -8.74
C ASN A 313 -7.94 -20.70 -8.51
N VAL A 314 -8.22 -21.46 -9.56
CA VAL A 314 -8.48 -22.91 -9.46
C VAL A 314 -7.21 -23.67 -9.08
N ALA A 315 -6.10 -23.44 -9.80
CA ALA A 315 -4.80 -24.05 -9.50
C ALA A 315 -4.30 -23.67 -8.09
N GLY A 316 -4.44 -22.40 -7.73
CA GLY A 316 -4.07 -21.89 -6.41
C GLY A 316 -4.85 -22.55 -5.27
N ARG A 317 -6.14 -22.81 -5.45
CA ARG A 317 -7.00 -23.49 -4.46
C ARG A 317 -6.63 -24.96 -4.25
N GLN A 318 -6.04 -25.65 -5.24
CA GLN A 318 -5.62 -27.05 -5.10
C GLN A 318 -4.57 -27.25 -4.00
N ARG A 319 -3.71 -26.26 -3.81
CA ARG A 319 -2.73 -26.25 -2.71
C ARG A 319 -3.42 -26.34 -1.35
N MET A 320 -4.45 -25.52 -1.14
CA MET A 320 -5.21 -25.53 0.11
C MET A 320 -6.01 -26.82 0.27
N LEU A 321 -6.72 -27.26 -0.77
CA LEU A 321 -7.58 -28.45 -0.74
C LEU A 321 -6.80 -29.75 -0.44
N SER A 322 -5.59 -29.90 -1.00
CA SER A 322 -4.73 -31.06 -0.71
C SER A 322 -4.28 -31.08 0.76
N GLN A 323 -3.87 -29.93 1.32
CA GLN A 323 -3.52 -29.85 2.75
C GLN A 323 -4.73 -30.10 3.64
N ARG A 324 -5.90 -29.55 3.29
CA ARG A 324 -7.16 -29.70 4.03
C ARG A 324 -7.65 -31.16 4.02
N PHE A 325 -7.52 -31.87 2.90
CA PHE A 325 -7.81 -33.30 2.83
C PHE A 325 -6.91 -34.10 3.79
N ALA A 326 -5.59 -33.88 3.74
CA ALA A 326 -4.64 -34.56 4.62
C ALA A 326 -4.91 -34.24 6.11
N LYS A 327 -5.23 -32.98 6.43
CA LYS A 327 -5.66 -32.55 7.76
C LYS A 327 -6.84 -33.38 8.27
N PHE A 328 -7.91 -33.48 7.49
CA PHE A 328 -9.08 -34.25 7.92
C PHE A 328 -8.79 -35.74 8.04
N ALA A 329 -7.96 -36.31 7.14
CA ALA A 329 -7.52 -37.68 7.26
C ALA A 329 -6.82 -37.94 8.61
N LEU A 330 -5.95 -37.03 9.05
CA LEU A 330 -5.26 -37.12 10.34
C LEU A 330 -6.19 -36.91 11.54
N LEU A 331 -7.12 -35.95 11.46
CA LEU A 331 -8.15 -35.75 12.49
C LEU A 331 -9.01 -37.01 12.68
N GLY A 332 -9.30 -37.75 11.61
CA GLY A 332 -10.03 -39.01 11.68
C GLY A 332 -9.28 -40.12 12.43
N VAL A 333 -7.95 -40.07 12.44
CA VAL A 333 -7.12 -41.05 13.17
C VAL A 333 -6.95 -40.66 14.63
N LEU A 334 -6.71 -39.37 14.89
CA LEU A 334 -6.36 -38.87 16.23
C LEU A 334 -7.59 -38.53 17.09
N GLY A 335 -8.74 -38.28 16.46
CA GLY A 335 -9.94 -37.79 17.11
C GLY A 335 -10.88 -38.88 17.67
N ASP A 336 -11.83 -38.43 18.48
CA ASP A 336 -12.95 -39.24 18.96
C ASP A 336 -13.99 -39.51 17.84
N ARG A 337 -15.08 -40.24 18.17
CA ARG A 337 -16.13 -40.55 17.18
C ARG A 337 -16.76 -39.32 16.52
N ALA A 338 -16.95 -38.24 17.28
CA ALA A 338 -17.51 -37.00 16.74
C ALA A 338 -16.53 -36.35 15.74
N THR A 339 -15.25 -36.31 16.10
CA THR A 339 -14.18 -35.80 15.23
C THR A 339 -14.01 -36.67 13.98
N GLN A 340 -14.13 -37.99 14.11
CA GLN A 340 -14.11 -38.94 12.99
C GLN A 340 -15.22 -38.68 11.97
N GLN A 341 -16.45 -38.45 12.44
CA GLN A 341 -17.57 -38.15 11.56
C GLN A 341 -17.35 -36.82 10.82
N ARG A 342 -16.91 -35.78 11.54
CA ARG A 342 -16.57 -34.47 10.94
C ARG A 342 -15.43 -34.60 9.92
N ALA A 343 -14.41 -35.39 10.24
CA ALA A 343 -13.29 -35.66 9.36
C ALA A 343 -13.72 -36.35 8.06
N GLN A 344 -14.61 -37.35 8.13
CA GLN A 344 -15.13 -38.02 6.93
C GLN A 344 -15.86 -37.05 5.99
N VAL A 345 -16.71 -36.17 6.53
CA VAL A 345 -17.38 -35.13 5.73
C VAL A 345 -16.37 -34.19 5.10
N GLY A 346 -15.43 -33.65 5.90
CA GLY A 346 -14.40 -32.74 5.40
C GLY A 346 -13.48 -33.35 4.35
N MET A 347 -13.15 -34.64 4.46
CA MET A 347 -12.41 -35.39 3.44
C MET A 347 -13.21 -35.52 2.15
N ALA A 348 -14.49 -35.87 2.23
CA ALA A 348 -15.35 -36.04 1.07
C ALA A 348 -15.52 -34.71 0.31
N GLU A 349 -15.77 -33.61 1.02
CA GLU A 349 -15.87 -32.28 0.44
C GLU A 349 -14.55 -31.84 -0.22
N SER A 350 -13.43 -31.99 0.48
CA SER A 350 -12.11 -31.60 -0.04
C SER A 350 -11.73 -32.41 -1.28
N ARG A 351 -12.04 -33.71 -1.28
CA ARG A 351 -11.83 -34.62 -2.42
C ARG A 351 -12.68 -34.20 -3.62
N ALA A 352 -13.98 -34.01 -3.44
CA ALA A 352 -14.87 -33.63 -4.52
C ALA A 352 -14.44 -32.30 -5.17
N ALA A 353 -14.13 -31.29 -4.35
CA ALA A 353 -13.66 -30.00 -4.83
C ALA A 353 -12.29 -30.08 -5.56
N PHE A 354 -11.38 -30.90 -5.05
CA PHE A 354 -10.07 -31.11 -5.67
C PHE A 354 -10.21 -31.82 -7.03
N GLU A 355 -10.93 -32.95 -7.08
CA GLU A 355 -11.11 -33.72 -8.32
C GLU A 355 -11.88 -32.95 -9.38
N GLN A 356 -12.91 -32.18 -9.01
CA GLN A 356 -13.63 -31.30 -9.93
C GLN A 356 -12.69 -30.26 -10.56
N ALA A 357 -11.86 -29.63 -9.75
CA ALA A 357 -10.91 -28.62 -10.20
C ALA A 357 -9.78 -29.22 -11.04
N LEU A 358 -9.27 -30.40 -10.68
CA LEU A 358 -8.25 -31.09 -11.46
C LEU A 358 -8.78 -31.48 -12.84
N ASN A 359 -10.03 -31.95 -12.92
CA ASN A 359 -10.69 -32.22 -14.20
C ASN A 359 -10.79 -30.95 -15.05
N TYR A 360 -11.28 -29.85 -14.46
CA TYR A 360 -11.31 -28.56 -15.13
C TYR A 360 -9.94 -28.15 -15.69
N LEU A 361 -8.86 -28.27 -14.91
CA LEU A 361 -7.51 -27.90 -15.35
C LEU A 361 -6.99 -28.78 -16.50
N ASN A 362 -7.34 -30.07 -16.50
CA ASN A 362 -6.99 -31.00 -17.59
C ASN A 362 -7.76 -30.71 -18.89
N ASP A 363 -8.99 -30.22 -18.79
CA ASP A 363 -9.85 -29.93 -19.94
C ASP A 363 -9.52 -28.59 -20.64
N ILE A 364 -8.61 -27.78 -20.08
CA ILE A 364 -8.21 -26.50 -20.68
C ILE A 364 -7.47 -26.75 -22.01
N PRO A 365 -7.98 -26.23 -23.15
CA PRO A 365 -7.43 -26.53 -24.48
C PRO A 365 -6.04 -25.94 -24.76
N LEU A 366 -5.53 -25.08 -23.89
CA LEU A 366 -4.26 -24.34 -24.04
C LEU A 366 -3.21 -24.72 -22.97
N SER A 367 -3.06 -26.02 -22.68
CA SER A 367 -1.99 -26.51 -21.78
C SER A 367 -0.67 -26.74 -22.54
N SER A 368 0.40 -26.09 -22.07
CA SER A 368 1.77 -26.37 -22.54
C SER A 368 2.20 -27.80 -22.13
N PRO A 369 3.22 -28.40 -22.79
CA PRO A 369 3.76 -29.69 -22.39
C PRO A 369 4.15 -29.75 -20.89
N ASP A 370 4.74 -28.67 -20.38
CA ASP A 370 5.15 -28.58 -18.97
C ASP A 370 3.95 -28.55 -18.01
N ILE A 371 2.87 -27.84 -18.39
CA ILE A 371 1.62 -27.83 -17.61
C ILE A 371 1.01 -29.24 -17.57
N ARG A 372 0.99 -29.96 -18.70
CA ARG A 372 0.47 -31.35 -18.73
C ARG A 372 1.30 -32.28 -17.86
N ALA A 373 2.63 -32.23 -17.97
CA ALA A 373 3.53 -33.03 -17.14
C ALA A 373 3.33 -32.74 -15.63
N GLY A 374 3.13 -31.46 -15.27
CA GLY A 374 2.80 -31.07 -13.91
C GLY A 374 1.46 -31.64 -13.43
N LEU A 375 0.41 -31.59 -14.25
CA LEU A 375 -0.91 -32.15 -13.91
C LEU A 375 -0.87 -33.68 -13.78
N GLU A 376 -0.12 -34.37 -14.64
CA GLU A 376 0.10 -35.82 -14.53
C GLU A 376 0.82 -36.19 -13.22
N THR A 377 1.85 -35.42 -12.86
CA THR A 377 2.57 -35.56 -11.59
C THR A 377 1.63 -35.31 -10.40
N ALA A 378 0.78 -34.28 -10.48
CA ALA A 378 -0.23 -34.01 -9.46
C ALA A 378 -1.21 -35.19 -9.30
N ALA A 379 -1.66 -35.79 -10.41
CA ALA A 379 -2.54 -36.96 -10.36
C ALA A 379 -1.87 -38.19 -9.72
N VAL A 380 -0.56 -38.37 -9.89
CA VAL A 380 0.20 -39.42 -9.20
C VAL A 380 0.23 -39.16 -7.69
N TYR A 381 0.62 -37.97 -7.25
CA TYR A 381 0.64 -37.66 -5.82
C TYR A 381 -0.77 -37.69 -5.20
N TRP A 382 -1.81 -37.26 -5.92
CA TRP A 382 -3.20 -37.35 -5.45
C TRP A 382 -3.59 -38.81 -5.17
N ARG A 383 -3.30 -39.74 -6.09
CA ARG A 383 -3.54 -41.18 -5.87
C ARG A 383 -2.76 -41.73 -4.69
N GLN A 384 -1.51 -41.33 -4.52
CA GLN A 384 -0.70 -41.72 -3.36
C GLN A 384 -1.28 -41.18 -2.05
N MET A 385 -1.80 -39.95 -2.05
CA MET A 385 -2.42 -39.34 -0.87
C MET A 385 -3.72 -40.06 -0.47
N LEU A 386 -4.57 -40.40 -1.45
CA LEU A 386 -5.77 -41.21 -1.21
C LEU A 386 -5.42 -42.60 -0.66
N ALA A 387 -4.42 -43.27 -1.24
CA ALA A 387 -3.96 -44.57 -0.77
C ALA A 387 -3.41 -44.50 0.67
N GLY A 388 -2.59 -43.48 0.97
CA GLY A 388 -2.08 -43.23 2.31
C GLY A 388 -3.19 -43.02 3.33
N ALA A 389 -4.20 -42.21 2.98
CA ALA A 389 -5.37 -41.94 3.83
C ALA A 389 -6.19 -43.22 4.14
N HIS A 390 -6.33 -44.14 3.19
CA HIS A 390 -7.00 -45.43 3.42
C HIS A 390 -6.19 -46.38 4.31
N GLN A 391 -4.86 -46.25 4.34
CA GLN A 391 -3.95 -47.16 5.04
C GLN A 391 -3.48 -46.62 6.40
N LEU A 392 -4.08 -45.53 6.90
CA LEU A 392 -3.66 -44.89 8.15
C LEU A 392 -3.69 -45.83 9.36
N GLN A 393 -4.51 -46.88 9.34
CA GLN A 393 -4.56 -47.90 10.41
C GLN A 393 -3.34 -48.85 10.44
N ARG A 394 -2.51 -48.90 9.38
CA ARG A 394 -1.43 -49.88 9.24
C ARG A 394 -0.02 -49.33 9.54
N GLY A 395 0.15 -48.03 9.78
CA GLY A 395 1.47 -47.40 10.04
C GLY A 395 2.06 -46.63 8.86
N PRO A 396 2.47 -47.27 7.73
CA PRO A 396 3.16 -46.60 6.63
C PRO A 396 2.28 -45.62 5.84
N GLY A 397 0.96 -45.68 6.04
CA GLY A 397 0.02 -44.74 5.43
C GLY A 397 0.24 -43.28 5.88
N LEU A 398 0.77 -43.06 7.10
CA LEU A 398 1.05 -41.72 7.60
C LEU A 398 2.21 -41.06 6.84
N ASP A 399 3.30 -41.78 6.63
CA ASP A 399 4.47 -41.28 5.88
C ASP A 399 4.12 -41.04 4.41
N GLN A 400 3.30 -41.91 3.81
CA GLN A 400 2.80 -41.74 2.45
C GLN A 400 1.89 -40.51 2.34
N LEU A 401 0.98 -40.29 3.30
CA LEU A 401 0.11 -39.11 3.34
C LEU A 401 0.95 -37.82 3.48
N ALA A 402 1.92 -37.82 4.40
CA ALA A 402 2.82 -36.68 4.61
C ALA A 402 3.55 -36.31 3.33
N THR A 403 4.25 -37.29 2.73
CA THR A 403 5.04 -37.10 1.51
C THR A 403 4.18 -36.65 0.33
N ALA A 404 3.04 -37.31 0.10
CA ALA A 404 2.17 -36.98 -1.02
C ALA A 404 1.50 -35.59 -0.87
N SER A 405 1.16 -35.20 0.37
CA SER A 405 0.58 -33.88 0.63
C SER A 405 1.56 -32.73 0.35
N GLU A 406 2.84 -32.90 0.67
CA GLU A 406 3.88 -31.89 0.36
C GLU A 406 4.25 -31.91 -1.13
N GLY A 407 4.35 -33.09 -1.74
CA GLY A 407 4.56 -33.21 -3.19
C GLY A 407 3.46 -32.54 -4.02
N LEU A 408 2.19 -32.69 -3.63
CA LEU A 408 1.08 -31.94 -4.26
C LEU A 408 1.22 -30.43 -4.11
N LEU A 409 1.64 -29.96 -2.92
CA LEU A 409 1.83 -28.54 -2.69
C LEU A 409 2.87 -27.97 -3.64
N GLU A 410 4.03 -28.61 -3.75
CA GLU A 410 5.13 -28.19 -4.62
C GLU A 410 4.74 -28.20 -6.11
N VAL A 411 4.04 -29.24 -6.55
CA VAL A 411 3.55 -29.35 -7.93
C VAL A 411 2.58 -28.22 -8.25
N PHE A 412 1.63 -27.90 -7.36
CA PHE A 412 0.69 -26.82 -7.62
C PHE A 412 1.26 -25.41 -7.42
N GLU A 413 2.31 -25.24 -6.60
CA GLU A 413 3.10 -24.00 -6.59
C GLU A 413 3.78 -23.79 -7.95
N SER A 414 4.37 -24.84 -8.51
CA SER A 414 5.02 -24.80 -9.83
C SER A 414 4.01 -24.58 -10.97
N LEU A 415 2.87 -25.29 -10.95
CA LEU A 415 1.80 -25.11 -11.94
C LEU A 415 1.23 -23.70 -11.92
N SER A 416 1.06 -23.10 -10.73
CA SER A 416 0.56 -21.72 -10.62
C SER A 416 1.49 -20.74 -11.34
N ALA A 417 2.82 -20.90 -11.19
CA ALA A 417 3.80 -20.07 -11.88
C ALA A 417 3.80 -20.30 -13.40
N LEU A 418 3.64 -21.56 -13.85
CA LEU A 418 3.52 -21.89 -15.28
C LEU A 418 2.27 -21.28 -15.92
N TYR A 419 1.12 -21.34 -15.23
CA TYR A 419 -0.11 -20.70 -15.69
C TYR A 419 0.04 -19.18 -15.74
N GLU A 420 0.66 -18.56 -14.74
CA GLU A 420 0.94 -17.13 -14.72
C GLU A 420 1.81 -16.71 -15.92
N HIS A 421 2.88 -17.45 -16.20
CA HIS A 421 3.76 -17.17 -17.33
C HIS A 421 3.07 -17.38 -18.69
N SER A 422 2.34 -18.49 -18.87
CA SER A 422 1.60 -18.76 -20.11
C SER A 422 0.56 -17.68 -20.41
N MET A 423 -0.14 -17.21 -19.38
CA MET A 423 -1.13 -16.13 -19.52
C MET A 423 -0.49 -14.79 -19.87
N GLN A 424 0.68 -14.49 -19.32
CA GLN A 424 1.44 -13.32 -19.72
C GLN A 424 1.78 -13.37 -21.22
N MET A 425 2.23 -14.53 -21.73
CA MET A 425 2.57 -14.71 -23.15
C MET A 425 1.38 -14.57 -24.12
N LEU A 426 0.15 -14.81 -23.66
CA LEU A 426 -1.07 -14.66 -24.50
C LEU A 426 -1.62 -13.23 -24.53
N VAL A 427 -1.24 -12.38 -23.57
CA VAL A 427 -1.73 -11.00 -23.42
C VAL A 427 -0.72 -9.96 -23.93
N GLY A 428 0.54 -10.35 -24.13
CA GLY A 428 1.55 -9.56 -24.83
C GLY A 428 1.55 -9.89 -26.31
#